data_AF-A0A958PEH6-F1
#
_entry.id   AF-A0A958PEH6-F1
#
_cell.length_a   1.000
_cell.length_b   1.000
_cell.length_c   1.000
_cell.angle_alpha   90.00
_cell.angle_beta   90.00
_cell.angle_gamma   90.00
#
_symmetry.space_group_name_H-M   'P 1'
#
loop_
_entity.id
_entity.type
_entity.pdbx_description
1 polymer ?
#
loop_
_entity_poly.entity_id
_entity_poly.type
_entity_poly.pdbx_seq_one_letter_code
_entity_poly.pdbx_strand_id
1 'polypeptide(L)'
;MIDLIFKVLPAFLLTMGSSLIFNWLVIQFARKTKIVSKSDFRRKKKRRIALLGGVPLYISLWIAYLGFNIEPLFNTLVAAAPLILIGIVDDIKELRALQKSVIHMVSIGLWIYLTPAADTLLVKLGGPPISSYLIMSFWILGIINAVNMIDGMDSEASSFSIFAAGFFILLSTSSVPPLELIVFISACLGFLVFNKPPARLYLEDSGSTFLGFFLSTYSLTFEYSNLSYYTLLIPLFILALPEIDAIMAIYRRIKSKTSVSAPDHDHIHHKLLKVGFTVPQVIMILITVTTYCGTTAFLLNQLQNPTHILIVTMLSAFAQLSILSLIYLLEHKKAQQVSNYSRSLIEQSFNLNENIIVDPDDFRIIVYDLLPYYKELQQRGIVAVQEFIQDFNEYVNDNFKTKQLKQYGSYSLIVLESPSQHRSLLQETISHNFFSLLAKHDIQKNSGKLPWGMSIYTNGKFGDQILKKFNVPVSRRDEKSYNKAG
;
A
#
# COMPACT_ATOMS: atom_id res chain seq x y z
N MET A 1 4.28 -23.24 -37.08
CA MET A 1 5.45 -23.88 -36.43
C MET A 1 6.76 -23.17 -36.79
N ILE A 2 7.00 -22.87 -38.07
CA ILE A 2 8.19 -22.11 -38.53
C ILE A 2 8.26 -20.72 -37.89
N ASP A 3 7.20 -19.90 -37.93
CA ASP A 3 7.22 -18.55 -37.32
C ASP A 3 7.45 -18.56 -35.81
N LEU A 4 6.98 -19.61 -35.12
CA LEU A 4 7.20 -19.79 -33.68
C LEU A 4 8.69 -19.99 -33.38
N ILE A 5 9.39 -20.79 -34.19
CA ILE A 5 10.81 -21.12 -34.02
C ILE A 5 11.72 -19.99 -34.50
N PHE A 6 11.39 -19.35 -35.63
CA PHE A 6 12.27 -18.39 -36.28
C PHE A 6 12.01 -16.92 -35.91
N LYS A 7 10.84 -16.59 -35.36
CA LYS A 7 10.51 -15.21 -34.96
C LYS A 7 10.19 -15.07 -33.47
N VAL A 8 9.28 -15.89 -32.94
CA VAL A 8 8.80 -15.75 -31.55
C VAL A 8 9.90 -16.10 -30.54
N LEU A 9 10.54 -17.27 -30.67
CA LEU A 9 11.57 -17.70 -29.73
C LEU A 9 12.80 -16.76 -29.72
N PRO A 10 13.36 -16.33 -30.87
CA PRO A 10 14.46 -15.38 -30.88
C PRO A 10 14.09 -14.02 -30.27
N ALA A 11 12.87 -13.52 -30.53
CA ALA A 11 12.40 -12.27 -29.94
C ALA A 11 12.26 -12.38 -28.42
N PHE A 12 11.71 -13.49 -27.93
CA PHE A 12 11.62 -13.79 -26.51
C PHE A 12 13.01 -13.80 -25.86
N LEU A 13 13.95 -14.57 -26.43
CA LEU A 13 15.30 -14.73 -25.88
C LEU A 13 16.10 -13.42 -25.93
N LEU A 14 16.03 -12.67 -27.03
CA LEU A 14 16.71 -11.37 -27.15
C LEU A 14 16.19 -10.39 -26.10
N THR A 15 14.87 -10.29 -25.95
CA THR A 15 14.25 -9.33 -25.02
C THR A 15 14.47 -9.71 -23.56
N MET A 16 14.39 -11.00 -23.24
CA MET A 16 14.69 -11.48 -21.88
C MET A 16 16.18 -11.30 -21.57
N GLY A 17 17.06 -11.63 -22.52
CA GLY A 17 18.50 -11.44 -22.39
C GLY A 17 18.88 -9.97 -22.19
N SER A 18 18.32 -9.06 -23.01
CA SER A 18 18.53 -7.62 -22.83
C SER A 18 18.01 -7.17 -21.47
N SER A 19 16.81 -7.59 -21.07
CA SER A 19 16.24 -7.22 -19.77
C SER A 19 17.15 -7.66 -18.63
N LEU A 20 17.68 -8.90 -18.65
CA LEU A 20 18.61 -9.36 -17.64
C LEU A 20 19.89 -8.51 -17.56
N ILE A 21 20.45 -8.16 -18.72
CA ILE A 21 21.67 -7.34 -18.81
C ILE A 21 21.41 -5.92 -18.30
N PHE A 22 20.37 -5.25 -18.80
CA PHE A 22 20.08 -3.87 -18.41
C PHE A 22 19.66 -3.75 -16.95
N ASN A 23 18.91 -4.72 -16.41
CA ASN A 23 18.60 -4.76 -14.98
C ASN A 23 19.88 -4.86 -14.15
N TRP A 24 20.82 -5.74 -14.54
CA TRP A 24 22.11 -5.83 -13.87
C TRP A 24 22.90 -4.51 -13.95
N LEU A 25 22.97 -3.88 -15.12
CA LEU A 25 23.64 -2.57 -15.32
C LEU A 25 23.03 -1.47 -14.45
N VAL A 26 21.70 -1.37 -14.42
CA VAL A 26 20.97 -0.38 -13.62
C VAL A 26 21.23 -0.58 -12.13
N ILE A 27 21.29 -1.82 -11.64
CA ILE A 27 21.67 -2.10 -10.25
C ILE A 27 23.08 -1.57 -9.93
N GLN A 28 24.06 -1.76 -10.82
CA GLN A 28 25.41 -1.23 -10.61
C GLN A 28 25.43 0.30 -10.64
N PHE A 29 24.73 0.89 -11.60
CA PHE A 29 24.61 2.34 -11.74
C PHE A 29 23.97 2.96 -10.49
N ALA A 30 22.80 2.47 -10.08
CA ALA A 30 22.05 2.93 -8.92
C ALA A 30 22.87 2.87 -7.62
N ARG A 31 23.68 1.82 -7.45
CA ARG A 31 24.60 1.69 -6.30
C ARG A 31 25.72 2.73 -6.34
N LYS A 32 26.28 3.01 -7.52
CA LYS A 32 27.35 4.00 -7.70
C LYS A 32 26.85 5.43 -7.50
N THR A 33 25.64 5.74 -7.98
CA THR A 33 25.03 7.08 -7.88
C THR A 33 24.22 7.29 -6.60
N LYS A 34 24.11 6.26 -5.75
CA LYS A 34 23.30 6.25 -4.52
C LYS A 34 21.80 6.51 -4.78
N ILE A 35 21.31 6.21 -5.98
CA ILE A 35 19.87 6.19 -6.30
C ILE A 35 19.30 4.87 -5.78
N VAL A 36 19.12 4.81 -4.46
CA VAL A 36 18.70 3.62 -3.74
C VAL A 36 17.59 3.98 -2.76
N SER A 37 16.75 3.00 -2.44
CA SER A 37 15.60 3.17 -1.54
C SER A 37 16.02 3.82 -0.21
N LYS A 38 15.22 4.78 0.27
CA LYS A 38 15.35 5.33 1.62
C LYS A 38 15.23 4.19 2.66
N SER A 39 15.92 4.31 3.79
CA SER A 39 15.70 3.42 4.93
C SER A 39 14.33 3.73 5.52
N ASP A 40 13.37 2.83 5.35
CA ASP A 40 12.01 2.97 5.87
C ASP A 40 11.77 1.94 6.97
N PHE A 41 11.10 2.34 8.05
CA PHE A 41 10.65 1.48 9.15
C PHE A 41 9.86 0.25 8.66
N ARG A 42 9.24 0.37 7.47
CA ARG A 42 8.45 -0.68 6.80
C ARG A 42 9.29 -1.80 6.19
N ARG A 43 10.58 -1.56 5.92
CA ARG A 43 11.45 -2.49 5.20
C ARG A 43 12.71 -2.70 6.03
N LYS A 44 12.64 -3.61 7.01
CA LYS A 44 13.72 -4.05 7.94
C LYS A 44 15.04 -4.52 7.29
N LYS A 45 15.25 -4.33 5.98
CA LYS A 45 16.45 -4.79 5.26
C LYS A 45 17.62 -3.84 5.53
N LYS A 46 18.73 -4.40 6.03
CA LYS A 46 20.02 -3.70 6.22
C LYS A 46 20.65 -3.15 4.92
N ARG A 47 20.15 -3.52 3.73
CA ARG A 47 20.68 -3.10 2.42
C ARG A 47 19.67 -2.23 1.68
N ARG A 48 20.10 -1.04 1.28
CA ARG A 48 19.33 -0.16 0.37
C ARG A 48 19.22 -0.82 -1.01
N ILE A 49 18.02 -0.83 -1.57
CA ILE A 49 17.70 -1.53 -2.82
C ILE A 49 17.79 -0.53 -3.98
N ALA A 50 18.25 -0.97 -5.16
CA ALA A 50 18.34 -0.11 -6.33
C ALA A 50 16.94 0.29 -6.84
N LEU A 51 16.81 1.51 -7.37
CA LEU A 51 15.58 2.02 -8.00
C LEU A 51 15.73 2.01 -9.54
N LEU A 52 14.74 2.54 -10.27
CA LEU A 52 14.73 2.69 -11.73
C LEU A 52 14.44 1.40 -12.52
N GLY A 53 13.62 0.49 -11.97
CA GLY A 53 13.26 -0.77 -12.61
C GLY A 53 12.46 -0.64 -13.92
N GLY A 54 11.82 0.50 -14.17
CA GLY A 54 11.13 0.78 -15.44
C GLY A 54 12.05 0.99 -16.64
N VAL A 55 13.23 1.57 -16.42
CA VAL A 55 14.22 1.85 -17.49
C VAL A 55 14.66 0.60 -18.25
N PRO A 56 15.13 -0.49 -17.59
CA PRO A 56 15.56 -1.69 -18.29
C PRO A 56 14.41 -2.41 -19.00
N LEU A 57 13.18 -2.34 -18.48
CA LEU A 57 11.97 -2.85 -19.16
C LEU A 57 11.75 -2.13 -20.48
N TYR A 58 11.72 -0.79 -20.43
CA TYR A 58 11.47 0.05 -21.60
C TYR A 58 12.55 -0.10 -22.68
N ILE A 59 13.83 -0.11 -22.30
CA ILE A 59 14.96 -0.31 -23.24
C ILE A 59 14.88 -1.69 -23.89
N SER A 60 14.52 -2.73 -23.14
CA SER A 60 14.43 -4.09 -23.68
C SER A 60 13.34 -4.21 -24.76
N LEU A 61 12.23 -3.49 -24.59
CA LEU A 61 11.18 -3.44 -25.61
C LEU A 61 11.59 -2.65 -26.85
N TRP A 62 12.38 -1.57 -26.71
CA TRP A 62 12.97 -0.91 -27.88
C TRP A 62 13.93 -1.83 -28.65
N ILE A 63 14.74 -2.63 -27.95
CA ILE A 63 15.63 -3.61 -28.58
C ILE A 63 14.82 -4.67 -29.33
N ALA A 64 13.72 -5.13 -28.75
CA ALA A 64 12.80 -6.06 -29.39
C ALA A 64 12.16 -5.46 -30.65
N TYR A 65 11.68 -4.21 -30.56
CA TYR A 65 11.13 -3.47 -31.69
C TYR A 65 12.16 -3.36 -32.83
N LEU A 66 13.37 -2.86 -32.55
CA LEU A 66 14.40 -2.67 -33.56
C LEU A 66 14.91 -4.00 -34.15
N GLY A 67 14.97 -5.06 -33.34
CA GLY A 67 15.45 -6.37 -33.78
C GLY A 67 14.45 -7.17 -34.63
N PHE A 68 13.15 -6.95 -34.44
CA PHE A 68 12.09 -7.77 -35.06
C PHE A 68 11.02 -6.98 -35.81
N ASN A 69 11.15 -5.65 -35.87
CA ASN A 69 10.22 -4.70 -36.47
C ASN A 69 8.76 -4.91 -36.04
N ILE A 70 8.53 -4.85 -34.73
CA ILE A 70 7.21 -5.09 -34.11
C ILE A 70 6.38 -3.80 -34.18
N GLU A 71 5.85 -3.45 -35.36
CA GLU A 71 5.13 -2.19 -35.60
C GLU A 71 4.08 -1.81 -34.53
N PRO A 72 3.22 -2.74 -34.02
CA PRO A 72 2.25 -2.40 -32.98
C PRO A 72 2.85 -1.83 -31.68
N LEU A 73 4.13 -2.10 -31.44
CA LEU A 73 4.84 -1.66 -30.24
C LEU A 73 5.32 -0.20 -30.34
N PHE A 74 5.54 0.32 -31.55
CA PHE A 74 6.16 1.62 -31.78
C PHE A 74 5.37 2.77 -31.13
N ASN A 75 4.08 2.88 -31.44
CA ASN A 75 3.22 3.94 -30.92
C ASN A 75 3.18 3.95 -29.39
N THR A 76 3.07 2.78 -28.78
CA THR A 76 3.06 2.62 -27.32
C THR A 76 4.41 3.00 -26.72
N LEU A 77 5.54 2.61 -27.32
CA LEU A 77 6.86 2.98 -26.80
C LEU A 77 7.17 4.47 -26.92
N VAL A 78 6.83 5.10 -28.06
CA VAL A 78 6.99 6.54 -28.24
C VAL A 78 6.12 7.30 -27.24
N ALA A 79 4.86 6.90 -27.09
CA ALA A 79 3.94 7.54 -26.16
C ALA A 79 4.28 7.30 -24.69
N ALA A 80 4.99 6.21 -24.36
CA ALA A 80 5.47 5.93 -23.01
C ALA A 80 6.72 6.74 -22.61
N ALA A 81 7.45 7.33 -23.55
CA ALA A 81 8.70 8.05 -23.25
C ALA A 81 8.54 9.14 -22.18
N PRO A 82 7.49 9.99 -22.18
CA PRO A 82 7.30 10.98 -21.12
C PRO A 82 7.01 10.35 -19.75
N LEU A 83 6.34 9.18 -19.70
CA LEU A 83 6.11 8.44 -18.44
C LEU A 83 7.42 7.94 -17.85
N ILE A 84 8.28 7.34 -18.68
CA ILE A 84 9.60 6.87 -18.24
C ILE A 84 10.44 8.02 -17.71
N LEU A 85 10.48 9.15 -18.43
CA LEU A 85 11.27 10.31 -18.02
C LEU A 85 10.77 10.90 -16.70
N ILE A 86 9.46 11.11 -16.54
CA ILE A 86 8.92 11.67 -15.30
C ILE A 86 9.03 10.68 -14.14
N GLY A 87 8.87 9.39 -14.39
CA GLY A 87 9.03 8.35 -13.40
C GLY A 87 10.47 8.27 -12.89
N ILE A 88 11.48 8.38 -13.77
CA ILE A 88 12.89 8.48 -13.32
C ILE A 88 13.10 9.69 -12.41
N VAL A 89 12.52 10.84 -12.76
CA VAL A 89 12.61 12.05 -11.94
C VAL A 89 11.93 11.84 -10.60
N ASP A 90 10.77 11.17 -10.59
CA ASP A 90 10.02 10.86 -9.38
C ASP A 90 10.76 9.90 -8.45
N ASP A 91 11.30 8.81 -8.99
CA ASP A 91 12.10 7.82 -8.27
C ASP A 91 13.30 8.48 -7.54
N ILE A 92 13.80 9.62 -8.06
CA ILE A 92 14.93 10.35 -7.48
C ILE A 92 14.48 11.48 -6.53
N LYS A 93 13.45 12.25 -6.88
CA LYS A 93 13.13 13.53 -6.22
C LYS A 93 11.75 13.61 -5.55
N GLU A 94 10.90 12.61 -5.69
CA GLU A 94 9.54 12.56 -5.13
C GLU A 94 8.68 13.79 -5.53
N LEU A 95 7.99 13.68 -6.65
CA LEU A 95 7.16 14.71 -7.26
C LEU A 95 5.76 14.76 -6.66
N ARG A 96 5.10 15.92 -6.80
CA ARG A 96 3.70 16.09 -6.37
C ARG A 96 2.77 15.37 -7.34
N ALA A 97 1.68 14.80 -6.80
CA ALA A 97 0.68 14.05 -7.58
C ALA A 97 0.16 14.81 -8.82
N LEU A 98 -0.08 16.11 -8.72
CA LEU A 98 -0.53 16.95 -9.85
C LEU A 98 0.50 17.04 -10.99
N GLN A 99 1.80 17.04 -10.67
CA GLN A 99 2.85 17.09 -11.68
C GLN A 99 2.90 15.77 -12.47
N LYS A 100 2.74 14.65 -11.77
CA LYS A 100 2.66 13.30 -12.39
C LYS A 100 1.46 13.20 -13.33
N SER A 101 0.27 13.61 -12.86
CA SER A 101 -0.96 13.48 -13.65
C SER A 101 -0.92 14.28 -14.95
N VAL A 102 -0.30 15.47 -14.96
CA VAL A 102 -0.15 16.26 -16.19
C VAL A 102 0.68 15.51 -17.23
N ILE A 103 1.80 14.90 -16.81
CA ILE A 103 2.64 14.13 -17.74
C ILE A 103 1.95 12.84 -18.20
N HIS A 104 1.17 12.20 -17.32
CA HIS A 104 0.35 11.05 -17.73
C HIS A 104 -0.62 11.44 -18.85
N MET A 105 -1.27 12.61 -18.74
CA MET A 105 -2.14 13.12 -19.79
C MET A 105 -1.41 13.45 -21.10
N VAL A 106 -0.16 13.92 -21.04
CA VAL A 106 0.68 14.13 -22.23
C VAL A 106 0.95 12.81 -22.95
N SER A 107 1.33 11.76 -22.22
CA SER A 107 1.56 10.42 -22.78
C SER A 107 0.30 9.81 -23.38
N ILE A 108 -0.85 9.97 -22.70
CA ILE A 108 -2.16 9.54 -23.20
C ILE A 108 -2.52 10.28 -24.49
N GLY A 109 -2.37 11.61 -24.51
CA GLY A 109 -2.65 12.43 -25.68
C GLY A 109 -1.75 12.07 -26.88
N LEU A 110 -0.47 11.80 -26.62
CA LEU A 110 0.47 11.35 -27.65
C LEU A 110 0.08 9.98 -28.21
N TRP A 111 -0.33 9.05 -27.36
CA TRP A 111 -0.81 7.74 -27.81
C TRP A 111 -2.06 7.83 -28.67
N ILE A 112 -3.05 8.65 -28.24
CA ILE A 112 -4.28 8.92 -29.00
C ILE A 112 -3.96 9.56 -30.34
N TYR A 113 -2.97 10.46 -30.41
CA TYR A 113 -2.57 11.09 -31.65
C TYR A 113 -1.91 10.11 -32.62
N LEU A 114 -1.05 9.21 -32.12
CA LEU A 114 -0.32 8.23 -32.93
C LEU A 114 -1.19 7.02 -33.33
N THR A 115 -2.21 6.70 -32.56
CA THR A 115 -3.05 5.50 -32.74
C THR A 115 -4.39 5.87 -33.35
N PRO A 116 -4.72 5.39 -34.56
CA PRO A 116 -6.01 5.68 -35.19
C PRO A 116 -7.18 5.24 -34.32
N ALA A 117 -8.16 6.13 -34.13
CA ALA A 117 -9.33 5.82 -33.29
C ALA A 117 -10.14 4.63 -33.81
N ALA A 118 -10.13 4.39 -35.13
CA ALA A 118 -10.80 3.25 -35.76
C ALA A 118 -10.28 1.89 -35.25
N ASP A 119 -9.03 1.85 -34.76
CA ASP A 119 -8.41 0.63 -34.25
C ASP A 119 -8.80 0.34 -32.79
N THR A 120 -9.48 1.27 -32.12
CA THR A 120 -9.82 1.20 -30.71
C THR A 120 -11.16 0.52 -30.45
N LEU A 121 -11.24 -0.20 -29.33
CA LEU A 121 -12.40 -1.01 -28.94
C LEU A 121 -13.70 -0.20 -28.92
N LEU A 122 -13.72 1.01 -28.34
CA LEU A 122 -14.95 1.80 -28.22
C LEU A 122 -15.51 2.25 -29.58
N VAL A 123 -14.64 2.62 -30.51
CA VAL A 123 -15.06 3.02 -31.86
C VAL A 123 -15.50 1.79 -32.65
N LYS A 124 -14.79 0.65 -32.51
CA LYS A 124 -15.20 -0.64 -33.09
C LYS A 124 -16.58 -1.12 -32.59
N LEU A 125 -16.99 -0.69 -31.40
CA LEU A 125 -18.33 -0.94 -30.84
C LEU A 125 -19.40 0.09 -31.28
N GLY A 126 -19.07 1.01 -32.19
CA GLY A 126 -19.99 2.03 -32.72
C GLY A 126 -20.05 3.32 -31.89
N GLY A 127 -19.13 3.52 -30.95
CA GLY A 127 -19.04 4.74 -30.16
C GLY A 127 -18.59 5.96 -30.99
N PRO A 128 -19.09 7.18 -30.68
CA PRO A 128 -18.58 8.39 -31.32
C PRO A 128 -17.08 8.59 -31.01
N PRO A 129 -16.25 9.05 -31.97
CA PRO A 129 -14.82 9.20 -31.75
C PRO A 129 -14.47 10.13 -30.57
N ILE A 130 -15.18 11.24 -30.41
CA ILE A 130 -14.91 12.25 -29.37
C ILE A 130 -15.16 11.70 -27.96
N SER A 131 -16.29 11.03 -27.73
CA SER A 131 -16.58 10.41 -26.43
C SER A 131 -15.65 9.23 -26.16
N SER A 132 -15.25 8.51 -27.21
CA SER A 132 -14.28 7.42 -27.11
C SER A 132 -12.93 7.92 -26.58
N TYR A 133 -12.42 9.06 -27.06
CA TYR A 133 -11.15 9.61 -26.54
C TYR A 133 -11.20 9.95 -25.05
N LEU A 134 -12.31 10.53 -24.56
CA LEU A 134 -12.46 10.84 -23.14
C LEU A 134 -12.51 9.57 -22.28
N ILE A 135 -13.30 8.59 -22.70
CA ILE A 135 -13.42 7.31 -21.97
C ILE A 135 -12.08 6.55 -22.00
N MET A 136 -11.39 6.51 -23.14
CA MET A 136 -10.06 5.90 -23.24
C MET A 136 -9.03 6.61 -22.37
N SER A 137 -9.06 7.95 -22.32
CA SER A 137 -8.15 8.71 -21.45
C SER A 137 -8.38 8.37 -19.99
N PHE A 138 -9.65 8.29 -19.57
CA PHE A 138 -10.00 7.88 -18.20
C PHE A 138 -9.57 6.44 -17.90
N TRP A 139 -9.80 5.52 -18.85
CA TRP A 139 -9.37 4.12 -18.76
C TRP A 139 -7.85 4.02 -18.58
N ILE A 140 -7.07 4.61 -19.49
CA ILE A 140 -5.61 4.55 -19.43
C ILE A 140 -5.08 5.19 -18.15
N LEU A 141 -5.56 6.39 -17.79
CA LEU A 141 -5.15 7.06 -16.56
C LEU A 141 -5.52 6.26 -15.30
N GLY A 142 -6.70 5.64 -15.30
CA GLY A 142 -7.18 4.77 -14.22
C GLY A 142 -6.26 3.57 -14.01
N ILE A 143 -5.96 2.83 -15.08
CA ILE A 143 -5.10 1.65 -15.02
C ILE A 143 -3.64 2.01 -14.68
N ILE A 144 -3.09 3.12 -15.20
CA ILE A 144 -1.75 3.61 -14.80
C ILE A 144 -1.69 3.77 -13.27
N ASN A 145 -2.65 4.48 -12.69
CA ASN A 145 -2.67 4.72 -11.25
C ASN A 145 -2.94 3.44 -10.46
N ALA A 146 -3.83 2.58 -10.96
CA ALA A 146 -4.18 1.33 -10.31
C ALA A 146 -2.99 0.36 -10.26
N VAL A 147 -2.24 0.21 -11.35
CA VAL A 147 -1.01 -0.60 -11.37
C VAL A 147 0.08 0.01 -10.49
N ASN A 148 0.20 1.34 -10.45
CA ASN A 148 1.11 2.00 -9.51
C ASN A 148 0.76 1.71 -8.03
N MET A 149 -0.53 1.69 -7.70
CA MET A 149 -0.99 1.42 -6.33
C MET A 149 -0.70 0.00 -5.83
N ILE A 150 -0.66 -0.99 -6.73
CA ILE A 150 -0.32 -2.38 -6.36
C ILE A 150 1.20 -2.66 -6.37
N ASP A 151 2.05 -1.73 -6.82
CA ASP A 151 3.51 -1.86 -6.75
C ASP A 151 4.09 -1.62 -5.34
N GLY A 152 3.40 -2.15 -4.32
CA GLY A 152 3.80 -2.01 -2.91
C GLY A 152 4.71 -3.13 -2.40
N MET A 153 4.76 -4.26 -3.11
CA MET A 153 5.45 -5.50 -2.71
C MET A 153 6.34 -6.04 -3.84
N ASP A 154 7.52 -6.57 -3.45
CA ASP A 154 8.42 -7.33 -4.32
C ASP A 154 7.62 -8.32 -5.21
N SER A 155 7.77 -8.22 -6.54
CA SER A 155 7.14 -9.06 -7.60
C SER A 155 5.66 -8.86 -7.90
N GLU A 156 4.93 -8.01 -7.19
CA GLU A 156 3.47 -7.91 -7.35
C GLU A 156 3.08 -7.39 -8.75
N ALA A 157 3.46 -6.16 -9.08
CA ALA A 157 3.07 -5.50 -10.33
C ALA A 157 3.60 -6.23 -11.59
N SER A 158 4.84 -6.73 -11.55
CA SER A 158 5.42 -7.48 -12.68
C SER A 158 4.75 -8.84 -12.88
N SER A 159 4.41 -9.56 -11.79
CA SER A 159 3.72 -10.85 -11.92
C SER A 159 2.31 -10.65 -12.43
N PHE A 160 1.57 -9.67 -11.89
CA PHE A 160 0.26 -9.28 -12.42
C PHE A 160 0.33 -8.98 -13.93
N SER A 161 1.32 -8.19 -14.35
CA SER A 161 1.46 -7.79 -15.75
C SER A 161 1.77 -8.97 -16.68
N ILE A 162 2.59 -9.94 -16.24
CA ILE A 162 2.86 -11.18 -16.98
C ILE A 162 1.58 -12.00 -17.16
N PHE A 163 0.80 -12.17 -16.10
CA PHE A 163 -0.44 -12.95 -16.15
C PHE A 163 -1.51 -12.24 -17.01
N ALA A 164 -1.69 -10.93 -16.86
CA ALA A 164 -2.61 -10.14 -17.66
C ALA A 164 -2.29 -10.25 -19.16
N ALA A 165 -1.03 -10.02 -19.54
CA ALA A 165 -0.55 -10.20 -20.92
C ALA A 165 -0.74 -11.65 -21.40
N GLY A 166 -0.49 -12.64 -20.54
CA GLY A 166 -0.72 -14.05 -20.86
C GLY A 166 -2.18 -14.36 -21.21
N PHE A 167 -3.15 -13.78 -20.50
CA PHE A 167 -4.57 -13.94 -20.83
C PHE A 167 -4.95 -13.26 -22.15
N PHE A 168 -4.38 -12.10 -22.48
CA PHE A 168 -4.57 -11.52 -23.81
C PHE A 168 -4.00 -12.42 -24.92
N ILE A 169 -2.86 -13.08 -24.70
CA ILE A 169 -2.34 -14.08 -25.64
C ILE A 169 -3.30 -15.26 -25.78
N LEU A 170 -3.87 -15.76 -24.69
CA LEU A 170 -4.83 -16.87 -24.71
C LEU A 170 -6.15 -16.52 -25.43
N LEU A 171 -6.53 -15.25 -25.42
CA LEU A 171 -7.71 -14.74 -26.12
C LEU A 171 -7.48 -14.51 -27.61
N SER A 172 -6.22 -14.36 -28.03
CA SER A 172 -5.87 -14.10 -29.43
C SER A 172 -6.30 -15.27 -30.31
N THR A 173 -7.02 -14.97 -31.38
CA THR A 173 -7.44 -15.97 -32.40
C THR A 173 -6.38 -16.20 -33.47
N SER A 174 -5.36 -15.35 -33.53
CA SER A 174 -4.24 -15.47 -34.47
C SER A 174 -3.47 -16.78 -34.27
N SER A 175 -3.08 -17.41 -35.38
CA SER A 175 -2.27 -18.65 -35.39
C SER A 175 -0.86 -18.45 -34.83
N VAL A 176 -0.37 -17.21 -34.82
CA VAL A 176 0.88 -16.78 -34.20
C VAL A 176 0.52 -15.85 -33.03
N PRO A 177 1.08 -16.08 -31.82
CA PRO A 177 0.79 -15.23 -30.67
C PRO A 177 1.28 -13.78 -30.92
N PRO A 178 0.57 -12.77 -30.38
CA PRO A 178 0.94 -11.36 -30.54
C PRO A 178 2.36 -11.10 -30.01
N LEU A 179 3.27 -10.71 -30.90
CA LEU A 179 4.71 -10.67 -30.60
C LEU A 179 5.04 -9.60 -29.56
N GLU A 180 4.33 -8.47 -29.59
CA GLU A 180 4.42 -7.38 -28.63
C GLU A 180 4.12 -7.82 -27.19
N LEU A 181 3.15 -8.72 -26.98
CA LEU A 181 2.87 -9.30 -25.66
C LEU A 181 3.95 -10.30 -25.23
N ILE A 182 4.46 -11.10 -26.17
CA ILE A 182 5.56 -12.04 -25.89
C ILE A 182 6.80 -11.29 -25.42
N VAL A 183 7.20 -10.23 -26.12
CA VAL A 183 8.38 -9.44 -25.74
C VAL A 183 8.13 -8.64 -24.45
N PHE A 184 6.91 -8.16 -24.21
CA PHE A 184 6.50 -7.58 -22.93
C PHE A 184 6.63 -8.54 -21.76
N ILE A 185 6.09 -9.77 -21.89
CA ILE A 185 6.26 -10.83 -20.89
C ILE A 185 7.75 -11.14 -20.71
N SER A 186 8.52 -11.22 -21.79
CA SER A 186 9.96 -11.50 -21.76
C SER A 186 10.75 -10.45 -20.97
N ALA A 187 10.44 -9.16 -21.19
CA ALA A 187 11.05 -8.06 -20.46
C ALA A 187 10.69 -8.13 -18.97
N CYS A 188 9.41 -8.36 -18.65
CA CYS A 188 8.92 -8.53 -17.28
C CYS A 188 9.57 -9.72 -16.57
N LEU A 189 9.74 -10.86 -17.26
CA LEU A 189 10.43 -12.05 -16.71
C LEU A 189 11.89 -11.75 -16.39
N GLY A 190 12.60 -11.04 -17.27
CA GLY A 190 13.97 -10.59 -17.01
C GLY A 190 14.08 -9.67 -15.78
N PHE A 191 13.12 -8.75 -15.61
CA PHE A 191 13.02 -7.88 -14.43
C PHE A 191 12.69 -8.67 -13.16
N LEU A 192 11.75 -9.62 -13.24
CA LEU A 192 11.29 -10.44 -12.11
C LEU A 192 12.44 -11.21 -11.44
N VAL A 193 13.48 -11.61 -12.18
CA VAL A 193 14.68 -12.25 -11.62
C VAL A 193 15.40 -11.37 -10.59
N PHE A 194 15.31 -10.05 -10.73
CA PHE A 194 15.90 -9.07 -9.81
C PHE A 194 14.88 -8.52 -8.80
N ASN A 195 13.60 -8.55 -9.12
CA ASN A 195 12.52 -8.06 -8.26
C ASN A 195 11.87 -9.15 -7.38
N LYS A 196 12.25 -10.43 -7.54
CA LYS A 196 11.83 -11.53 -6.65
C LYS A 196 12.18 -11.30 -5.17
N PRO A 197 11.31 -11.64 -4.21
CA PRO A 197 11.63 -11.51 -2.80
C PRO A 197 12.86 -12.35 -2.41
N PRO A 198 13.89 -11.79 -1.74
CA PRO A 198 14.09 -10.37 -1.45
C PRO A 198 14.60 -9.59 -2.67
N ALA A 199 13.90 -8.52 -3.06
CA ALA A 199 14.22 -7.72 -4.25
C ALA A 199 15.62 -7.07 -4.17
N ARG A 200 16.28 -7.01 -5.34
CA ARG A 200 17.56 -6.33 -5.58
C ARG A 200 17.38 -5.03 -6.38
N LEU A 201 16.25 -4.90 -7.08
CA LEU A 201 15.83 -3.74 -7.86
C LEU A 201 14.33 -3.55 -7.68
N TYR A 202 13.91 -2.32 -7.40
CA TYR A 202 12.50 -1.94 -7.35
C TYR A 202 12.02 -1.39 -8.68
N LEU A 203 10.73 -1.66 -8.96
CA LEU A 203 10.07 -1.21 -10.18
C LEU A 203 9.87 0.31 -10.13
N GLU A 204 9.28 0.77 -9.02
CA GLU A 204 9.01 2.19 -8.71
C GLU A 204 8.11 2.86 -9.77
N ASP A 205 7.92 4.17 -9.66
CA ASP A 205 6.98 4.94 -10.49
C ASP A 205 7.35 4.85 -11.99
N SER A 206 8.64 4.83 -12.33
CA SER A 206 9.10 4.67 -13.72
C SER A 206 8.62 3.37 -14.37
N GLY A 207 8.53 2.29 -13.61
CA GLY A 207 8.13 0.99 -14.14
C GLY A 207 6.64 0.73 -14.00
N SER A 208 6.05 1.03 -12.84
CA SER A 208 4.64 0.70 -12.57
C SER A 208 3.69 1.47 -13.48
N THR A 209 3.97 2.77 -13.71
CA THR A 209 3.18 3.60 -14.62
C THR A 209 3.32 3.13 -16.07
N PHE A 210 4.51 2.68 -16.47
CA PHE A 210 4.75 2.11 -17.78
C PHE A 210 4.01 0.79 -18.00
N LEU A 211 4.03 -0.13 -17.04
CA LEU A 211 3.29 -1.40 -17.11
C LEU A 211 1.79 -1.14 -17.23
N GLY A 212 1.24 -0.23 -16.42
CA GLY A 212 -0.18 0.15 -16.49
C GLY A 212 -0.55 0.80 -17.82
N PHE A 213 0.31 1.68 -18.36
CA PHE A 213 0.12 2.29 -19.66
C PHE A 213 0.15 1.25 -20.79
N PHE A 214 1.11 0.34 -20.78
CA PHE A 214 1.22 -0.71 -21.79
C PHE A 214 -0.03 -1.60 -21.80
N LEU A 215 -0.46 -2.10 -20.63
CA LEU A 215 -1.61 -3.01 -20.54
C LEU A 215 -2.93 -2.33 -20.91
N SER A 216 -3.12 -1.07 -20.50
CA SER A 216 -4.34 -0.33 -20.82
C SER A 216 -4.43 0.05 -22.29
N THR A 217 -3.35 0.55 -22.89
CA THR A 217 -3.33 0.86 -24.32
C THR A 217 -3.51 -0.40 -25.16
N TYR A 218 -2.83 -1.49 -24.80
CA TYR A 218 -2.99 -2.78 -25.48
C TYR A 218 -4.43 -3.31 -25.38
N SER A 219 -5.07 -3.21 -24.21
CA SER A 219 -6.45 -3.67 -24.03
C SER A 219 -7.46 -2.94 -24.92
N LEU A 220 -7.15 -1.70 -25.32
CA LEU A 220 -8.00 -0.88 -26.18
C LEU A 220 -7.81 -1.20 -27.66
N THR A 221 -6.61 -1.63 -28.08
CA THR A 221 -6.31 -1.97 -29.49
C THR A 221 -6.40 -3.47 -29.77
N PHE A 222 -6.51 -4.31 -28.75
CA PHE A 222 -6.61 -5.75 -28.89
C PHE A 222 -7.77 -6.16 -29.82
N GLU A 223 -7.51 -7.16 -30.67
CA GLU A 223 -8.49 -7.68 -31.61
C GLU A 223 -9.34 -8.78 -30.95
N TYR A 224 -10.54 -8.40 -30.51
CA TYR A 224 -11.51 -9.32 -29.92
C TYR A 224 -12.28 -10.06 -31.02
N SER A 225 -12.45 -11.37 -30.85
CA SER A 225 -13.08 -12.24 -31.85
C SER A 225 -14.57 -11.96 -32.08
N ASN A 226 -15.29 -11.58 -31.02
CA ASN A 226 -16.72 -11.27 -31.06
C ASN A 226 -16.94 -9.85 -30.52
N LEU A 227 -17.16 -8.88 -31.41
CA LEU A 227 -17.44 -7.50 -31.01
C LEU A 227 -18.90 -7.37 -30.58
N SER A 228 -19.10 -7.09 -29.29
CA SER A 228 -20.38 -6.73 -28.70
C SER A 228 -20.15 -5.77 -27.54
N TYR A 229 -21.21 -5.12 -27.03
CA TYR A 229 -21.06 -4.27 -25.84
C TYR A 229 -20.48 -5.03 -24.62
N TYR A 230 -20.66 -6.35 -24.55
CA TYR A 230 -20.09 -7.19 -23.49
C TYR A 230 -18.57 -7.40 -23.61
N THR A 231 -17.98 -7.12 -24.78
CA THR A 231 -16.52 -7.21 -24.99
C THR A 231 -15.76 -6.28 -24.03
N LEU A 232 -16.39 -5.19 -23.57
CA LEU A 232 -15.83 -4.29 -22.54
C LEU A 232 -15.56 -5.00 -21.21
N LEU A 233 -16.26 -6.10 -20.91
CA LEU A 233 -16.06 -6.88 -19.69
C LEU A 233 -14.71 -7.62 -19.71
N ILE A 234 -14.21 -7.98 -20.88
CA ILE A 234 -12.97 -8.77 -21.01
C ILE A 234 -11.77 -8.03 -20.40
N PRO A 235 -11.41 -6.80 -20.84
CA PRO A 235 -10.30 -6.08 -20.25
C PRO A 235 -10.56 -5.67 -18.79
N LEU A 236 -11.81 -5.38 -18.42
CA LEU A 236 -12.22 -5.13 -17.02
C LEU A 236 -11.90 -6.33 -16.11
N PHE A 237 -12.17 -7.56 -16.56
CA PHE A 237 -11.84 -8.74 -15.76
C PHE A 237 -10.34 -9.05 -15.77
N ILE A 238 -9.65 -8.93 -16.91
CA ILE A 238 -8.19 -9.19 -16.96
C ILE A 238 -7.43 -8.23 -16.03
N LEU A 239 -7.86 -6.96 -15.96
CA LEU A 239 -7.20 -5.93 -15.16
C LEU A 239 -7.89 -5.68 -13.80
N ALA A 240 -8.80 -6.56 -13.38
CA ALA A 240 -9.64 -6.36 -12.21
C ALA A 240 -8.86 -6.19 -10.89
N LEU A 241 -7.71 -6.86 -10.71
CA LEU A 241 -6.99 -6.83 -9.44
C LEU A 241 -6.56 -5.41 -9.02
N PRO A 242 -5.77 -4.66 -9.83
CA PRO A 242 -5.42 -3.28 -9.50
C PRO A 242 -6.64 -2.36 -9.46
N GLU A 243 -7.62 -2.56 -10.34
CA GLU A 243 -8.84 -1.73 -10.37
C GLU A 243 -9.64 -1.83 -9.07
N ILE A 244 -9.89 -3.04 -8.59
CA ILE A 244 -10.60 -3.29 -7.33
C ILE A 244 -9.85 -2.66 -6.15
N ASP A 245 -8.54 -2.84 -6.09
CA ASP A 245 -7.72 -2.28 -5.01
C ASP A 245 -7.73 -0.73 -5.03
N ALA A 246 -7.67 -0.13 -6.22
CA ALA A 246 -7.77 1.31 -6.42
C ALA A 246 -9.15 1.86 -6.04
N ILE A 247 -10.25 1.21 -6.47
CA ILE A 247 -11.62 1.59 -6.11
C ILE A 247 -11.80 1.52 -4.59
N MET A 248 -11.29 0.47 -3.95
CA MET A 248 -11.37 0.31 -2.50
C MET A 248 -10.57 1.37 -1.76
N ALA A 249 -9.38 1.74 -2.25
CA ALA A 249 -8.61 2.85 -1.71
C ALA A 249 -9.33 4.20 -1.83
N ILE A 250 -9.92 4.49 -2.98
CA ILE A 250 -10.72 5.71 -3.19
C ILE A 250 -11.91 5.72 -2.24
N TYR A 251 -12.65 4.62 -2.12
CA TYR A 251 -13.77 4.49 -1.19
C TYR A 251 -13.34 4.73 0.27
N ARG A 252 -12.22 4.13 0.70
CA ARG A 252 -11.65 4.35 2.04
C ARG A 252 -11.32 5.83 2.26
N ARG A 253 -10.66 6.49 1.31
CA ARG A 253 -10.27 7.90 1.41
C ARG A 253 -11.48 8.83 1.51
N ILE A 254 -12.53 8.58 0.72
CA ILE A 254 -13.80 9.32 0.78
C ILE A 254 -14.45 9.14 2.14
N LYS A 255 -14.56 7.90 2.63
CA LYS A 255 -15.14 7.59 3.95
C LYS A 255 -14.36 8.25 5.10
N SER A 256 -13.03 8.32 4.97
CA SER A 256 -12.14 8.97 5.93
C SER A 256 -12.05 10.50 5.78
N LYS A 257 -12.77 11.11 4.82
CA LYS A 257 -12.71 12.56 4.48
C LYS A 257 -11.29 13.05 4.20
N THR A 258 -10.42 12.18 3.71
CA THR A 258 -9.05 12.51 3.28
C THR A 258 -9.01 12.73 1.77
N SER A 259 -8.00 13.46 1.29
CA SER A 259 -7.81 13.64 -0.17
C SER A 259 -7.74 12.29 -0.90
N VAL A 260 -8.35 12.21 -2.08
CA VAL A 260 -8.23 11.05 -2.98
C VAL A 260 -6.77 10.79 -3.37
N SER A 261 -5.93 11.83 -3.37
CA SER A 261 -4.49 11.75 -3.66
C SER A 261 -3.61 11.46 -2.44
N ALA A 262 -4.20 11.21 -1.26
CA ALA A 262 -3.43 10.91 -0.06
C ALA A 262 -2.82 9.49 -0.13
N PRO A 263 -1.59 9.27 0.37
CA PRO A 263 -1.03 7.92 0.49
C PRO A 263 -1.97 6.99 1.27
N ASP A 264 -2.15 5.76 0.79
CA ASP A 264 -2.91 4.71 1.48
C ASP A 264 -1.97 3.54 1.83
N HIS A 265 -2.22 2.89 2.96
CA HIS A 265 -1.41 1.80 3.52
C HIS A 265 -2.29 0.58 3.85
N ASP A 266 -3.41 0.48 3.13
CA ASP A 266 -4.44 -0.51 3.37
C ASP A 266 -4.87 -1.24 2.09
N HIS A 267 -3.94 -1.32 1.12
CA HIS A 267 -4.03 -2.15 -0.07
C HIS A 267 -4.13 -3.64 0.27
N ILE A 268 -4.68 -4.45 -0.64
CA ILE A 268 -4.96 -5.88 -0.41
C ILE A 268 -3.71 -6.63 0.08
N HIS A 269 -2.53 -6.41 -0.52
CA HIS A 269 -1.30 -7.07 -0.07
C HIS A 269 -0.93 -6.69 1.36
N HIS A 270 -1.10 -5.43 1.78
CA HIS A 270 -0.88 -5.01 3.16
C HIS A 270 -1.83 -5.69 4.13
N LYS A 271 -3.11 -5.86 3.75
CA LYS A 271 -4.09 -6.58 4.57
C LYS A 271 -3.70 -8.04 4.77
N LEU A 272 -3.32 -8.72 3.70
CA LEU A 272 -2.89 -10.12 3.78
C LEU A 272 -1.63 -10.27 4.65
N LEU A 273 -0.65 -9.35 4.53
CA LEU A 273 0.52 -9.33 5.42
C LEU A 273 0.12 -9.08 6.89
N LYS A 274 -0.83 -8.16 7.17
CA LYS A 274 -1.34 -7.90 8.54
C LYS A 274 -2.09 -9.10 9.13
N VAL A 275 -2.77 -9.91 8.30
CA VAL A 275 -3.40 -11.16 8.72
C VAL A 275 -2.36 -12.20 9.16
N GLY A 276 -1.14 -12.12 8.62
CA GLY A 276 -0.01 -12.99 8.97
C GLY A 276 0.49 -13.87 7.83
N PHE A 277 0.04 -13.64 6.59
CA PHE A 277 0.59 -14.33 5.43
C PHE A 277 2.03 -13.87 5.15
N THR A 278 2.88 -14.80 4.72
CA THR A 278 4.23 -14.50 4.24
C THR A 278 4.18 -13.88 2.83
N VAL A 279 5.20 -13.12 2.45
CA VAL A 279 5.28 -12.48 1.11
C VAL A 279 5.03 -13.48 -0.04
N PRO A 280 5.64 -14.69 -0.09
CA PRO A 280 5.34 -15.65 -1.14
C PRO A 280 3.88 -16.13 -1.15
N GLN A 281 3.26 -16.30 0.03
CA GLN A 281 1.83 -16.67 0.13
C GLN A 281 0.93 -15.57 -0.41
N VAL A 282 1.24 -14.30 -0.09
CA VAL A 282 0.50 -13.15 -0.62
C VAL A 282 0.59 -13.12 -2.16
N ILE A 283 1.79 -13.26 -2.72
CA ILE A 283 1.99 -13.32 -4.18
C ILE A 283 1.14 -14.44 -4.81
N MET A 284 1.18 -15.65 -4.23
CA MET A 284 0.41 -16.78 -4.74
C MET A 284 -1.11 -16.53 -4.70
N ILE A 285 -1.62 -15.91 -3.64
CA ILE A 285 -3.04 -15.52 -3.54
C ILE A 285 -3.39 -14.51 -4.63
N LEU A 286 -2.57 -13.47 -4.81
CA LEU A 286 -2.83 -12.41 -5.81
C LEU A 286 -2.78 -12.94 -7.25
N ILE A 287 -1.83 -13.84 -7.56
CA ILE A 287 -1.75 -14.53 -8.84
C ILE A 287 -2.97 -15.44 -9.04
N THR A 288 -3.43 -16.14 -8.00
CA THR A 288 -4.64 -16.97 -8.07
C THR A 288 -5.88 -16.12 -8.38
N VAL A 289 -6.02 -14.96 -7.73
CA VAL A 289 -7.11 -14.01 -8.03
C VAL A 289 -6.99 -13.47 -9.45
N THR A 290 -5.80 -13.08 -9.91
CA THR A 290 -5.57 -12.62 -11.29
C THR A 290 -5.92 -13.71 -12.30
N THR A 291 -5.53 -14.95 -12.02
CA THR A 291 -5.84 -16.12 -12.86
C THR A 291 -7.33 -16.37 -12.90
N TYR A 292 -8.02 -16.31 -11.76
CA TYR A 292 -9.48 -16.41 -11.70
C TYR A 292 -10.14 -15.36 -12.60
N CYS A 293 -9.78 -14.08 -12.47
CA CYS A 293 -10.37 -13.03 -13.27
C CYS A 293 -10.06 -13.19 -14.77
N GLY A 294 -8.84 -13.57 -15.12
CA GLY A 294 -8.46 -13.87 -16.51
C GLY A 294 -9.22 -15.06 -17.10
N THR A 295 -9.48 -16.11 -16.31
CA THR A 295 -10.31 -17.24 -16.76
C THR A 295 -11.76 -16.83 -16.95
N THR A 296 -12.32 -15.96 -16.09
CA THR A 296 -13.63 -15.36 -16.32
C THR A 296 -13.66 -14.60 -17.64
N ALA A 297 -12.66 -13.75 -17.90
CA ALA A 297 -12.57 -13.01 -19.16
C ALA A 297 -12.50 -13.94 -20.39
N PHE A 298 -11.72 -15.02 -20.29
CA PHE A 298 -11.66 -16.07 -21.31
C PHE A 298 -13.03 -16.70 -21.56
N LEU A 299 -13.73 -17.11 -20.50
CA LEU A 299 -15.08 -17.69 -20.62
C LEU A 299 -16.07 -16.70 -21.24
N LEU A 300 -16.05 -15.43 -20.82
CA LEU A 300 -16.91 -14.39 -21.38
C LEU A 300 -16.70 -14.21 -22.89
N ASN A 301 -15.46 -14.32 -23.38
CA ASN A 301 -15.16 -14.22 -24.82
C ASN A 301 -15.73 -15.40 -25.64
N GLN A 302 -15.91 -16.57 -25.02
CA GLN A 302 -16.47 -17.75 -25.67
C GLN A 302 -18.01 -17.76 -25.70
N LEU A 303 -18.65 -16.95 -24.86
CA LEU A 303 -20.10 -16.90 -24.76
C LEU A 303 -20.69 -15.91 -25.78
N GLN A 304 -21.71 -16.36 -26.50
CA GLN A 304 -22.49 -15.50 -27.40
C GLN A 304 -23.85 -15.12 -26.81
N ASN A 305 -24.39 -15.93 -25.90
CA ASN A 305 -25.72 -15.69 -25.30
C ASN A 305 -25.63 -14.63 -24.19
N PRO A 306 -26.36 -13.50 -24.30
CA PRO A 306 -26.36 -12.42 -23.31
C PRO A 306 -26.71 -12.87 -21.89
N THR A 307 -27.63 -13.82 -21.76
CA THR A 307 -28.07 -14.34 -20.46
C THR A 307 -26.94 -15.12 -19.77
N HIS A 308 -26.18 -15.92 -20.52
CA HIS A 308 -25.03 -16.63 -19.97
C HIS A 308 -23.92 -15.67 -19.58
N ILE A 309 -23.64 -14.66 -20.41
CA ILE A 309 -22.68 -13.59 -20.10
C ILE A 309 -23.05 -12.89 -18.79
N LEU A 310 -24.32 -12.53 -18.62
CA LEU A 310 -24.82 -11.87 -17.41
C LEU A 310 -24.66 -12.76 -16.17
N ILE A 311 -25.07 -14.04 -16.26
CA ILE A 311 -24.96 -15.00 -15.16
C ILE A 311 -23.50 -15.19 -14.75
N VAL A 312 -22.60 -15.43 -15.70
CA VAL A 312 -21.16 -15.60 -15.42
C VAL A 312 -20.58 -14.33 -14.79
N THR A 313 -20.93 -13.16 -15.32
CA THR A 313 -20.47 -11.87 -14.78
C THR A 313 -20.93 -11.68 -13.34
N MET A 314 -22.20 -11.94 -13.04
CA MET A 314 -22.77 -11.80 -11.69
C MET A 314 -22.14 -12.79 -10.70
N LEU A 315 -22.01 -14.06 -11.10
CA LEU A 315 -21.37 -15.09 -10.27
C LEU A 315 -19.91 -14.75 -9.99
N SER A 316 -19.18 -14.27 -11.00
CA SER A 316 -17.77 -13.89 -10.83
C SER A 316 -17.59 -12.65 -9.97
N ALA A 317 -18.42 -11.62 -10.16
CA ALA A 317 -18.42 -10.44 -9.30
C ALA A 317 -18.76 -10.82 -7.84
N PHE A 318 -19.75 -11.69 -7.62
CA PHE A 318 -20.11 -12.16 -6.28
C PHE A 318 -18.95 -12.93 -5.62
N ALA A 319 -18.27 -13.80 -6.36
CA ALA A 319 -17.10 -14.53 -5.86
C ALA A 319 -15.96 -13.58 -5.46
N GLN A 320 -15.66 -12.57 -6.30
CA GLN A 320 -14.65 -11.56 -5.99
C GLN A 320 -15.00 -10.77 -4.71
N LEU A 321 -16.25 -10.30 -4.61
CA LEU A 321 -16.73 -9.58 -3.42
C LEU A 321 -16.68 -10.45 -2.15
N SER A 322 -16.97 -11.74 -2.29
CA SER A 322 -16.87 -12.71 -1.18
C SER A 322 -15.43 -12.90 -0.71
N ILE A 323 -14.48 -13.03 -1.65
CA ILE A 323 -13.04 -13.13 -1.33
C ILE A 323 -12.57 -11.85 -0.62
N LEU A 324 -12.92 -10.67 -1.14
CA LEU A 324 -12.58 -9.39 -0.50
C LEU A 324 -13.17 -9.29 0.91
N SER A 325 -14.45 -9.63 1.06
CA SER A 325 -15.13 -9.63 2.36
C SER A 325 -14.46 -10.57 3.36
N LEU A 326 -14.00 -11.74 2.91
CA LEU A 326 -13.25 -12.68 3.73
C LEU A 326 -11.91 -12.09 4.19
N ILE A 327 -11.15 -11.45 3.31
CA ILE A 327 -9.87 -10.79 3.66
C ILE A 327 -10.10 -9.73 4.75
N TYR A 328 -11.11 -8.88 4.59
CA TYR A 328 -11.47 -7.86 5.58
C TYR A 328 -11.90 -8.47 6.92
N LEU A 329 -12.68 -9.56 6.89
CA LEU A 329 -13.11 -10.25 8.09
C LEU A 329 -11.95 -10.92 8.83
N LEU A 330 -11.00 -11.52 8.10
CA LEU A 330 -9.79 -12.11 8.66
C LEU A 330 -8.89 -11.04 9.30
N GLU A 331 -8.68 -9.91 8.62
CA GLU A 331 -7.92 -8.79 9.17
C GLU A 331 -8.57 -8.26 10.45
N HIS A 332 -9.89 -8.04 10.43
CA HIS A 332 -10.62 -7.57 11.60
C HIS A 332 -10.52 -8.56 12.77
N LYS A 333 -10.71 -9.87 12.52
CA LYS A 333 -10.55 -10.91 13.54
C LYS A 333 -9.12 -10.94 14.10
N LYS A 334 -8.10 -10.83 13.24
CA LYS A 334 -6.70 -10.82 13.68
C LYS A 334 -6.40 -9.58 14.52
N ALA A 335 -6.88 -8.41 14.09
CA ALA A 335 -6.75 -7.17 14.84
C ALA A 335 -7.43 -7.25 16.22
N GLN A 336 -8.63 -7.87 16.31
CA GLN A 336 -9.31 -8.11 17.58
C GLN A 336 -8.54 -9.07 18.49
N GLN A 337 -8.02 -10.18 17.95
CA GLN A 337 -7.22 -11.15 18.72
C GLN A 337 -5.97 -10.50 19.29
N VAL A 338 -5.22 -9.77 18.46
CA VAL A 338 -4.01 -9.06 18.90
C VAL A 338 -4.41 -8.01 19.93
N SER A 339 -5.47 -7.22 19.69
CA SER A 339 -6.01 -6.27 20.65
C SER A 339 -6.33 -6.89 22.01
N ASN A 340 -7.06 -8.00 22.06
CA ASN A 340 -7.44 -8.65 23.31
C ASN A 340 -6.23 -9.23 24.07
N TYR A 341 -5.33 -9.92 23.37
CA TYR A 341 -4.11 -10.46 23.99
C TYR A 341 -3.27 -9.35 24.59
N SER A 342 -3.11 -8.29 23.83
CA SER A 342 -2.33 -7.14 24.18
C SER A 342 -3.00 -6.41 25.37
N ARG A 343 -4.34 -6.40 25.48
CA ARG A 343 -5.08 -5.83 26.63
C ARG A 343 -4.77 -6.60 27.89
N SER A 344 -4.81 -7.93 27.81
CA SER A 344 -4.47 -8.79 28.95
C SER A 344 -3.04 -8.57 29.44
N LEU A 345 -2.10 -8.22 28.55
CA LEU A 345 -0.74 -7.86 28.95
C LEU A 345 -0.67 -6.55 29.73
N ILE A 346 -1.39 -5.51 29.31
CA ILE A 346 -1.45 -4.23 30.05
C ILE A 346 -2.03 -4.49 31.45
N GLU A 347 -3.15 -5.22 31.55
CA GLU A 347 -3.77 -5.55 32.83
C GLU A 347 -2.83 -6.35 33.75
N GLN A 348 -2.10 -7.32 33.20
CA GLN A 348 -1.14 -8.12 33.96
C GLN A 348 0.09 -7.31 34.41
N SER A 349 0.68 -6.51 33.52
CA SER A 349 1.92 -5.79 33.80
C SER A 349 1.73 -4.58 34.70
N PHE A 350 0.55 -3.95 34.69
CA PHE A 350 0.28 -2.78 35.54
C PHE A 350 -0.45 -3.10 36.84
N ASN A 351 -0.99 -4.32 37.03
CA ASN A 351 -1.68 -4.84 38.24
C ASN A 351 -1.99 -3.79 39.33
N LEU A 352 -3.08 -3.03 39.12
CA LEU A 352 -3.42 -1.84 39.88
C LEU A 352 -4.48 -2.16 40.93
N ASN A 353 -4.02 -2.49 42.14
CA ASN A 353 -4.90 -2.68 43.28
C ASN A 353 -4.61 -1.61 44.32
N GLU A 354 -5.33 -0.49 44.29
CA GLU A 354 -5.36 0.43 45.43
C GLU A 354 -6.49 1.47 45.33
N ASN A 355 -7.05 1.82 46.48
CA ASN A 355 -7.93 2.97 46.62
C ASN A 355 -7.07 4.24 46.57
N ILE A 356 -7.39 5.10 45.63
CA ILE A 356 -6.67 6.35 45.39
C ILE A 356 -7.09 7.38 46.43
N ILE A 357 -6.14 7.91 47.18
CA ILE A 357 -6.35 9.00 48.14
C ILE A 357 -5.57 10.20 47.62
N VAL A 358 -6.30 11.21 47.12
CA VAL A 358 -5.74 12.44 46.57
C VAL A 358 -6.13 13.61 47.46
N ASP A 359 -5.18 14.50 47.71
CA ASP A 359 -5.48 15.84 48.22
C ASP A 359 -6.12 16.66 47.09
N PRO A 360 -7.39 17.09 47.20
CA PRO A 360 -8.07 17.84 46.15
C PRO A 360 -7.44 19.22 45.89
N ASP A 361 -6.69 19.78 46.83
CA ASP A 361 -6.16 21.13 46.71
C ASP A 361 -4.77 21.13 46.05
N ASP A 362 -4.06 20.00 46.07
CA ASP A 362 -2.67 19.90 45.60
C ASP A 362 -2.35 18.57 44.87
N PHE A 363 -2.76 18.47 43.60
CA PHE A 363 -2.49 17.30 42.76
C PHE A 363 -2.25 17.62 41.26
N ARG A 364 -1.61 16.69 40.55
CA ARG A 364 -1.51 16.64 39.08
C ARG A 364 -1.98 15.31 38.55
N ILE A 365 -2.65 15.35 37.41
CA ILE A 365 -3.08 14.16 36.66
C ILE A 365 -2.32 14.11 35.36
N ILE A 366 -1.61 13.02 35.13
CA ILE A 366 -0.99 12.73 33.84
C ILE A 366 -1.72 11.54 33.26
N VAL A 367 -2.33 11.74 32.09
CA VAL A 367 -3.03 10.70 31.36
C VAL A 367 -2.16 10.28 30.19
N TYR A 368 -1.81 9.00 30.16
CA TYR A 368 -1.19 8.33 29.04
C TYR A 368 -2.25 7.49 28.31
N ASP A 369 -2.75 8.00 27.18
CA ASP A 369 -3.46 7.18 26.21
C ASP A 369 -2.43 6.41 25.38
N LEU A 370 -2.30 5.12 25.67
CA LEU A 370 -1.35 4.25 24.99
C LEU A 370 -1.88 3.77 23.64
N LEU A 371 -3.18 3.93 23.35
CA LEU A 371 -3.79 3.43 22.13
C LEU A 371 -3.06 3.82 20.83
N PRO A 372 -2.58 5.09 20.66
CA PRO A 372 -1.85 5.49 19.47
C PRO A 372 -0.52 4.75 19.28
N TYR A 373 0.24 4.52 20.36
CA TYR A 373 1.54 3.83 20.34
C TYR A 373 1.37 2.33 20.25
N TYR A 374 0.34 1.84 20.91
CA TYR A 374 0.04 0.43 21.02
C TYR A 374 -0.33 -0.21 19.69
N LYS A 375 -1.13 0.47 18.87
CA LYS A 375 -1.43 0.01 17.50
C LYS A 375 -0.17 -0.16 16.66
N GLU A 376 0.84 0.67 16.88
CA GLU A 376 2.13 0.59 16.19
C GLU A 376 3.00 -0.57 16.71
N LEU A 377 3.02 -0.77 18.03
CA LEU A 377 3.70 -1.90 18.67
C LEU A 377 3.10 -3.25 18.26
N GLN A 378 1.78 -3.33 18.12
CA GLN A 378 1.09 -4.53 17.64
C GLN A 378 1.54 -4.98 16.26
N GLN A 379 1.84 -4.04 15.36
CA GLN A 379 2.38 -4.36 14.03
C GLN A 379 3.78 -4.99 14.10
N ARG A 380 4.50 -4.81 15.22
CA ARG A 380 5.85 -5.31 15.44
C ARG A 380 5.87 -6.69 16.10
N GLY A 381 4.74 -7.14 16.62
CA GLY A 381 4.56 -8.45 17.24
C GLY A 381 4.37 -8.40 18.76
N ILE A 382 3.92 -9.53 19.32
CA ILE A 382 3.57 -9.68 20.74
C ILE A 382 4.75 -9.37 21.68
N VAL A 383 5.96 -9.83 21.34
CA VAL A 383 7.16 -9.65 22.18
C VAL A 383 7.51 -8.16 22.32
N ALA A 384 7.45 -7.41 21.23
CA ALA A 384 7.72 -5.96 21.26
C ALA A 384 6.70 -5.19 22.11
N VAL A 385 5.44 -5.66 22.15
CA VAL A 385 4.43 -5.10 23.05
C VAL A 385 4.81 -5.38 24.51
N GLN A 386 5.24 -6.60 24.85
CA GLN A 386 5.65 -6.95 26.21
C GLN A 386 6.85 -6.12 26.66
N GLU A 387 7.88 -6.01 25.83
CA GLU A 387 9.07 -5.19 26.10
C GLU A 387 8.69 -3.73 26.33
N PHE A 388 7.87 -3.14 25.44
CA PHE A 388 7.42 -1.76 25.62
C PHE A 388 6.59 -1.56 26.89
N ILE A 389 5.68 -2.48 27.19
CA ILE A 389 4.84 -2.38 28.40
C ILE A 389 5.72 -2.45 29.66
N GLN A 390 6.72 -3.34 29.67
CA GLN A 390 7.67 -3.44 30.76
C GLN A 390 8.50 -2.17 30.91
N ASP A 391 9.13 -1.70 29.82
CA ASP A 391 9.94 -0.48 29.82
C ASP A 391 9.10 0.76 30.16
N PHE A 392 7.83 0.80 29.75
CA PHE A 392 6.91 1.87 30.12
C PHE A 392 6.54 1.81 31.61
N ASN A 393 6.37 0.62 32.18
CA ASN A 393 6.17 0.47 33.62
C ASN A 393 7.38 0.94 34.42
N GLU A 394 8.59 0.57 33.99
CA GLU A 394 9.85 1.07 34.56
C GLU A 394 9.95 2.59 34.44
N TYR A 395 9.70 3.16 33.25
CA TYR A 395 9.67 4.59 33.01
C TYR A 395 8.71 5.31 33.96
N VAL A 396 7.48 4.80 34.10
CA VAL A 396 6.52 5.34 35.05
C VAL A 396 7.16 5.29 36.43
N ASN A 397 7.59 4.10 36.90
CA ASN A 397 8.22 3.80 38.21
C ASN A 397 9.42 4.69 38.59
N ASP A 398 10.24 5.09 37.63
CA ASP A 398 11.40 5.93 37.91
C ASP A 398 11.05 7.42 38.04
N ASN A 399 10.08 7.91 37.26
CA ASN A 399 9.84 9.35 37.13
C ASN A 399 8.86 9.91 38.17
N PHE A 400 7.93 9.11 38.71
CA PHE A 400 6.86 9.61 39.60
C PHE A 400 6.87 8.98 41.01
N LYS A 401 7.72 9.38 41.95
CA LYS A 401 7.90 8.57 43.20
C LYS A 401 6.64 8.44 44.09
N THR A 402 5.71 9.40 44.05
CA THR A 402 4.47 9.41 44.84
C THR A 402 3.25 8.96 44.01
N LYS A 403 3.38 7.92 43.19
CA LYS A 403 2.31 7.50 42.27
C LYS A 403 1.11 6.92 43.00
N GLN A 404 -0.06 7.32 42.52
CA GLN A 404 -1.21 6.41 42.46
C GLN A 404 -1.51 6.17 40.97
N LEU A 405 -1.31 4.93 40.52
CA LEU A 405 -1.55 4.50 39.14
C LEU A 405 -2.97 3.93 39.03
N LYS A 406 -3.73 4.36 38.03
CA LYS A 406 -5.06 3.79 37.71
C LYS A 406 -5.20 3.55 36.21
N GLN A 407 -5.59 2.34 35.83
CA GLN A 407 -5.98 2.02 34.47
C GLN A 407 -7.45 2.36 34.34
N TYR A 408 -7.78 3.08 33.28
CA TYR A 408 -9.14 3.36 32.90
C TYR A 408 -9.42 2.85 31.49
N GLY A 409 -10.48 2.06 31.36
CA GLY A 409 -10.71 1.30 30.14
C GLY A 409 -9.53 0.39 29.82
N SER A 410 -9.31 0.14 28.54
CA SER A 410 -8.33 -0.86 28.10
C SER A 410 -6.93 -0.31 27.83
N TYR A 411 -6.74 1.02 27.71
CA TYR A 411 -5.48 1.60 27.20
C TYR A 411 -5.10 2.96 27.81
N SER A 412 -5.90 3.50 28.73
CA SER A 412 -5.60 4.79 29.34
C SER A 412 -5.04 4.56 30.74
N LEU A 413 -3.79 4.97 30.97
CA LEU A 413 -3.18 4.96 32.29
C LEU A 413 -3.21 6.38 32.87
N ILE A 414 -3.67 6.49 34.11
CA ILE A 414 -3.74 7.74 34.86
C ILE A 414 -2.69 7.66 35.96
N VAL A 415 -1.80 8.65 36.00
CA VAL A 415 -0.79 8.83 37.04
C VAL A 415 -1.13 10.08 37.84
N LEU A 416 -1.28 9.92 39.14
CA LEU A 416 -1.47 11.02 40.08
C LEU A 416 -0.15 11.31 40.79
N GLU A 417 0.24 12.58 40.81
CA GLU A 417 1.48 13.06 41.42
C GLU A 417 1.21 14.27 42.33
N SER A 418 1.88 14.32 43.48
CA SER A 418 1.86 15.49 44.37
C SER A 418 2.78 16.60 43.79
N PRO A 419 2.34 17.86 43.68
CA PRO A 419 3.09 18.90 42.98
C PRO A 419 4.44 19.25 43.63
N SER A 420 5.54 19.07 42.91
CA SER A 420 6.84 19.67 43.26
C SER A 420 6.90 21.17 42.91
N GLN A 421 7.73 21.94 43.63
CA GLN A 421 7.80 23.41 43.58
C GLN A 421 8.16 24.04 42.21
N HIS A 422 8.49 23.28 41.16
CA HIS A 422 8.91 23.82 39.85
C HIS A 422 8.00 23.30 38.71
N ARG A 423 7.11 24.17 38.19
CA ARG A 423 6.00 23.81 37.30
C ARG A 423 6.39 23.61 35.83
N SER A 424 7.27 24.43 35.25
CA SER A 424 7.57 24.41 33.80
C SER A 424 8.65 23.39 33.41
N LEU A 425 9.69 23.25 34.23
CA LEU A 425 10.83 22.35 33.94
C LEU A 425 10.43 20.87 33.94
N LEU A 426 9.45 20.50 34.78
CA LEU A 426 9.02 19.12 34.95
C LEU A 426 8.32 18.57 33.69
N GLN A 427 7.44 19.38 33.06
CA GLN A 427 6.71 18.98 31.87
C GLN A 427 7.63 18.68 30.68
N GLU A 428 8.64 19.53 30.45
CA GLU A 428 9.63 19.31 29.40
C GLU A 428 10.45 18.04 29.68
N THR A 429 10.86 17.84 30.94
CA THR A 429 11.63 16.65 31.36
C THR A 429 10.84 15.36 31.13
N ILE A 430 9.57 15.31 31.57
CA ILE A 430 8.71 14.12 31.39
C ILE A 430 8.48 13.86 29.90
N SER A 431 8.18 14.90 29.11
CA SER A 431 7.96 14.76 27.68
C SER A 431 9.21 14.23 26.98
N HIS A 432 10.38 14.78 27.29
CA HIS A 432 11.67 14.35 26.75
C HIS A 432 11.97 12.89 27.09
N ASN A 433 11.79 12.49 28.36
CA ASN A 433 12.05 11.11 28.77
C ASN A 433 11.09 10.12 28.11
N PHE A 434 9.80 10.49 27.95
CA PHE A 434 8.85 9.67 27.20
C PHE A 434 9.23 9.56 25.71
N PHE A 435 9.68 10.64 25.08
CA PHE A 435 10.21 10.56 23.70
C PHE A 435 11.44 9.67 23.60
N SER A 436 12.33 9.67 24.60
CA SER A 436 13.47 8.74 24.66
C SER A 436 13.01 7.28 24.77
N LEU A 437 11.98 7.00 25.56
CA LEU A 437 11.36 5.67 25.64
C LEU A 437 10.77 5.26 24.28
N LEU A 438 10.01 6.15 23.63
CA LEU A 438 9.48 5.91 22.29
C LEU A 438 10.59 5.62 21.29
N ALA A 439 11.70 6.37 21.35
CA ALA A 439 12.86 6.18 20.49
C ALA A 439 13.56 4.83 20.74
N LYS A 440 13.65 4.37 22.00
CA LYS A 440 14.19 3.02 22.33
C LYS A 440 13.42 1.90 21.62
N HIS A 441 12.11 2.08 21.45
CA HIS A 441 11.25 1.14 20.72
C HIS A 441 11.03 1.52 19.26
N ASP A 442 11.83 2.42 18.69
CA ASP A 442 11.72 2.91 17.31
C ASP A 442 10.32 3.44 16.94
N ILE A 443 9.55 3.97 17.89
CA ILE A 443 8.21 4.53 17.68
C ILE A 443 8.38 6.01 17.31
N GLN A 444 8.11 6.37 16.06
CA GLN A 444 8.30 7.75 15.57
C GLN A 444 6.98 8.44 15.22
N LYS A 445 6.55 9.41 16.04
CA LYS A 445 5.59 10.46 15.64
C LYS A 445 5.78 11.81 16.36
N ASN A 446 5.63 12.86 15.54
CA ASN A 446 5.45 14.31 15.77
C ASN A 446 6.56 15.19 16.38
N SER A 447 6.83 16.29 15.67
CA SER A 447 7.68 17.45 15.99
C SER A 447 7.00 18.48 16.90
N GLY A 448 6.22 18.00 17.88
CA GLY A 448 5.43 18.82 18.81
C GLY A 448 6.01 18.81 20.22
N LYS A 449 5.56 19.75 21.08
CA LYS A 449 6.01 19.84 22.48
C LYS A 449 5.52 18.70 23.39
N LEU A 450 4.49 17.94 22.99
CA LEU A 450 3.89 16.84 23.77
C LEU A 450 3.62 15.60 22.90
N PRO A 451 3.84 14.38 23.43
CA PRO A 451 3.51 13.12 22.76
C PRO A 451 1.99 12.95 22.48
N TRP A 452 1.62 12.32 21.36
CA TRP A 452 0.25 12.20 20.81
C TRP A 452 -0.82 11.45 21.64
N GLY A 453 -0.47 11.02 22.86
CA GLY A 453 -1.39 10.41 23.81
C GLY A 453 -1.16 10.88 25.24
N MET A 454 -0.25 11.83 25.45
CA MET A 454 0.06 12.33 26.78
C MET A 454 -0.70 13.63 27.03
N SER A 455 -1.47 13.68 28.11
CA SER A 455 -2.17 14.87 28.56
C SER A 455 -1.85 15.14 30.02
N ILE A 456 -1.55 16.38 30.37
CA ILE A 456 -1.23 16.80 31.74
C ILE A 456 -2.29 17.79 32.20
N TYR A 457 -2.88 17.53 33.36
CA TYR A 457 -3.89 18.37 34.01
C TYR A 457 -3.42 18.75 35.41
N THR A 458 -3.65 20.00 35.79
CA THR A 458 -3.36 20.54 37.12
C THR A 458 -4.66 20.85 37.87
N ASN A 459 -4.56 21.19 39.15
CA ASN A 459 -5.70 21.60 39.98
C ASN A 459 -6.57 22.70 39.33
N GLY A 460 -7.89 22.65 39.60
CA GLY A 460 -8.91 23.52 39.02
C GLY A 460 -10.07 22.75 38.37
N LYS A 461 -11.05 23.48 37.79
CA LYS A 461 -12.30 22.91 37.23
C LYS A 461 -12.09 21.74 36.26
N PHE A 462 -11.02 21.76 35.47
CA PHE A 462 -10.70 20.69 34.51
C PHE A 462 -10.19 19.41 35.19
N GLY A 463 -9.36 19.52 36.24
CA GLY A 463 -8.88 18.38 37.02
C GLY A 463 -10.03 17.64 37.73
N ASP A 464 -10.95 18.39 38.32
CA ASP A 464 -12.14 17.84 38.98
C ASP A 464 -13.07 17.09 38.02
N GLN A 465 -13.27 17.64 36.82
CA GLN A 465 -14.07 16.98 35.78
C GLN A 465 -13.43 15.68 35.31
N ILE A 466 -12.10 15.64 35.21
CA ILE A 466 -11.34 14.44 34.84
C ILE A 466 -11.45 13.36 35.94
N LEU A 467 -11.28 13.71 37.21
CA LEU A 467 -11.46 12.77 38.33
C LEU A 467 -12.86 12.16 38.36
N LYS A 468 -13.90 12.98 38.11
CA LYS A 468 -15.29 12.51 37.97
C LYS A 468 -15.48 11.61 36.77
N LYS A 469 -14.97 11.98 35.60
CA LYS A 469 -15.07 11.19 34.36
C LYS A 469 -14.48 9.78 34.52
N PHE A 470 -13.43 9.66 35.34
CA PHE A 470 -12.71 8.40 35.54
C PHE A 470 -13.08 7.65 36.84
N ASN A 471 -14.18 8.03 37.51
CA ASN A 471 -14.65 7.44 38.77
C ASN A 471 -13.53 7.26 39.80
N VAL A 472 -12.65 8.26 39.94
CA VAL A 472 -11.61 8.25 40.96
C VAL A 472 -12.26 8.77 42.26
N PRO A 473 -12.41 7.95 43.31
CA PRO A 473 -12.95 8.42 44.57
C PRO A 473 -12.00 9.47 45.17
N VAL A 474 -12.55 10.61 45.60
CA VAL A 474 -11.78 11.69 46.22
C VAL A 474 -12.12 11.71 47.70
N SER A 475 -11.17 11.31 48.55
CA SER A 475 -11.30 11.49 50.01
C SER A 475 -10.69 12.85 50.35
N ARG A 476 -11.51 13.83 50.72
CA ARG A 476 -11.00 15.10 51.23
C ARG A 476 -10.46 14.85 52.64
N ARG A 477 -9.17 15.08 52.87
CA ARG A 477 -8.64 15.08 54.24
C ARG A 477 -9.08 16.39 54.89
N ASP A 478 -9.91 16.29 55.92
CA ASP A 478 -10.18 17.42 56.80
C ASP A 478 -8.90 17.75 57.59
N GLU A 479 -8.47 19.03 57.55
CA GLU A 479 -7.29 19.59 58.21
C GLU A 479 -7.19 19.33 59.73
N LYS A 480 -8.24 18.79 60.37
CA LYS A 480 -8.31 18.62 61.84
C LYS A 480 -7.50 17.46 62.41
N SER A 481 -6.88 16.62 61.58
CA SER A 481 -6.18 15.40 62.03
C SER A 481 -4.68 15.56 62.28
N TYR A 482 -4.07 16.72 61.96
CA TYR A 482 -2.64 16.96 62.21
C TYR A 482 -2.31 17.63 63.56
N ASN A 483 -3.29 18.22 64.25
CA ASN A 483 -3.07 18.90 65.54
C ASN A 483 -3.32 18.02 66.78
N LYS A 484 -3.38 16.69 66.62
CA LYS A 484 -3.53 15.73 67.73
C LYS A 484 -2.63 14.50 67.58
N ALA A 485 -1.35 14.72 67.33
CA ALA A 485 -0.27 13.84 67.75
C ALA A 485 0.95 14.76 67.94
N GLY A 486 1.41 14.88 69.18
CA GLY A 486 2.48 15.79 69.57
C GLY A 486 3.86 15.38 69.08
#